data_AF-A0A2E2BXM2-F1
#
_entry.id   AF-A0A2E2BXM2-F1
#
_cell.length_a   1.000
_cell.length_b   1.000
_cell.length_c   1.000
_cell.angle_alpha   90.00
_cell.angle_beta   90.00
_cell.angle_gamma   90.00
#
_symmetry.space_group_name_H-M   'P 1'
#
loop_
_entity.id
_entity.type
_entity.pdbx_description
1 polymer ?
#
loop_
_entity_poly.entity_id
_entity_poly.type
_entity_poly.pdbx_seq_one_letter_code
_entity_poly.pdbx_strand_id
1 'polypeptide(L)'
;MRAASADGSWQSEPARILFRYEKPLPKRKLYLVTVGINQYADPSLNLQFAVNDANAINKLFEIEGPKLYEQVNSTILLDKSATRSRIVSEIRKVANLAKAQDTVIVFLAGHSAVLGKQYFFLPHEFKNHSSLREENIREAGLLADSLGEELSRIPALKRILIFDTGRSKLKFNSTSRNPFALRSAVEKLVHANGGFTLAVATATDKSHEVSVLKQGVLTYSLLSGLHATNTGPLTNEWIKTSDKNNVADVLEWFSYANLHVPQLTRQYFGTEQNIHFSSAGYSFPVLPVLVSKNSHTKQQPSLQNTIEKPKKQKHRRITISPHSSNKNKLGNLHLVCIGINRYSDKTLNLQFARPDAEAIAQLFRNRGQHTFNKVIVNQLLDEQATRESILDTLKGLAKRVKPEDTFMFFVSSHGAMSGQRYFVIPHEFHTSAGRTLSEDLNNQGVAGDELGDLIRQIPAKQRVLIFDTCRSGGSLTFAKSRPDTFQIQGFFGKLESKAGSFTIAACSANQDAQENAELGHGVLTYALLAGLRGVKSGPLVDRAIAPNRIDGTVDILEWINYASGQVPRLMKQYYGREQFIKHSLRGTSFPVLQLAN
;
A
#
# COMPACT_ATOMS: atom_id res chain seq x y z
N MET A 1 -26.21 5.85 -27.74
CA MET A 1 -26.67 5.39 -29.06
C MET A 1 -25.80 6.05 -30.12
N ARG A 2 -25.39 5.34 -31.17
CA ARG A 2 -24.72 5.98 -32.32
C ARG A 2 -25.80 6.40 -33.32
N ALA A 3 -25.88 7.69 -33.60
CA ALA A 3 -26.47 8.17 -34.84
C ALA A 3 -25.32 8.37 -35.82
N ALA A 4 -25.40 7.73 -36.99
CA ALA A 4 -24.58 8.04 -38.15
C ALA A 4 -25.52 8.02 -39.35
N SER A 5 -25.41 9.01 -40.24
CA SER A 5 -25.96 8.90 -41.58
C SER A 5 -25.22 7.78 -42.33
N ALA A 6 -25.90 7.17 -43.32
CA ALA A 6 -25.42 5.98 -44.03
C ALA A 6 -24.08 6.15 -44.77
N ASP A 7 -23.59 7.38 -44.93
CA ASP A 7 -22.35 7.75 -45.61
C ASP A 7 -21.18 8.04 -44.65
N GLY A 8 -21.39 8.01 -43.33
CA GLY A 8 -20.33 8.19 -42.33
C GLY A 8 -19.67 9.57 -42.28
N SER A 9 -20.24 10.58 -42.94
CA SER A 9 -19.62 11.90 -43.14
C SER A 9 -19.76 12.86 -41.94
N TRP A 10 -20.60 12.54 -40.94
CA TRP A 10 -20.81 13.38 -39.76
C TRP A 10 -20.54 12.59 -38.47
N GLN A 11 -19.49 12.99 -37.74
CA GLN A 11 -19.36 12.68 -36.31
C GLN A 11 -20.19 13.70 -35.54
N SER A 12 -21.14 13.26 -34.70
CA SER A 12 -21.79 14.19 -33.77
C SER A 12 -20.78 14.61 -32.70
N GLU A 13 -20.80 15.89 -32.34
CA GLU A 13 -20.26 16.35 -31.06
C GLU A 13 -20.81 15.44 -29.94
N PRO A 14 -19.97 14.90 -29.05
CA PRO A 14 -20.45 14.05 -27.97
C PRO A 14 -21.33 14.89 -27.04
N ALA A 15 -22.62 14.59 -27.00
CA ALA A 15 -23.53 15.19 -26.03
C ALA A 15 -23.09 14.78 -24.61
N ARG A 16 -22.50 15.71 -23.87
CA ARG A 16 -22.21 15.56 -22.44
C ARG A 16 -23.49 15.79 -21.67
N ILE A 17 -24.17 14.73 -21.27
CA ILE A 17 -25.28 14.80 -20.32
C ILE A 17 -24.67 14.95 -18.92
N LEU A 18 -24.78 16.14 -18.34
CA LEU A 18 -24.44 16.36 -16.95
C LEU A 18 -25.62 15.87 -16.10
N PHE A 19 -25.55 14.65 -15.56
CA PHE A 19 -26.52 14.21 -14.57
C PHE A 19 -26.31 15.00 -13.29
N ARG A 20 -27.16 15.99 -13.05
CA ARG A 20 -27.24 16.67 -11.76
C ARG A 20 -28.11 15.79 -10.85
N TYR A 21 -27.45 14.93 -10.07
CA TYR A 21 -28.13 14.14 -9.05
C TYR A 21 -28.46 15.05 -7.87
N GLU A 22 -29.71 15.52 -7.80
CA GLU A 22 -30.18 16.48 -6.78
C GLU A 22 -30.61 15.84 -5.45
N LYS A 23 -30.64 14.50 -5.37
CA LYS A 23 -30.85 13.80 -4.09
C LYS A 23 -29.51 13.65 -3.37
N PRO A 24 -29.44 13.78 -2.03
CA PRO A 24 -28.27 13.32 -1.30
C PRO A 24 -28.04 11.86 -1.65
N LEU A 25 -26.80 11.47 -1.97
CA LEU A 25 -26.48 10.05 -2.08
C LEU A 25 -26.92 9.38 -0.76
N PRO A 26 -27.67 8.28 -0.81
CA PRO A 26 -28.09 7.61 0.41
C PRO A 26 -26.84 7.30 1.23
N LYS A 27 -26.88 7.64 2.53
CA LYS A 27 -25.79 7.25 3.44
C LYS A 27 -25.64 5.73 3.31
N ARG A 28 -24.41 5.27 3.15
CA ARG A 28 -24.10 3.86 2.93
C ARG A 28 -24.15 3.09 4.25
N LYS A 29 -24.46 1.80 4.22
CA LYS A 29 -24.38 0.95 5.41
C LYS A 29 -22.94 0.47 5.61
N LEU A 30 -22.57 0.24 6.87
CA LEU A 30 -21.36 -0.48 7.25
C LEU A 30 -21.75 -1.87 7.71
N TYR A 31 -21.08 -2.89 7.20
CA TYR A 31 -21.08 -4.24 7.75
C TYR A 31 -19.70 -4.51 8.34
N LEU A 32 -19.64 -4.72 9.66
CA LEU A 32 -18.41 -4.92 10.39
C LEU A 32 -18.42 -6.31 11.01
N VAL A 33 -17.47 -7.17 10.64
CA VAL A 33 -17.25 -8.48 11.25
C VAL A 33 -15.91 -8.43 11.99
N THR A 34 -15.95 -8.47 13.32
CA THR A 34 -14.75 -8.47 14.17
C THR A 34 -14.59 -9.84 14.83
N VAL A 35 -13.38 -10.37 14.80
CA VAL A 35 -13.04 -11.67 15.38
C VAL A 35 -11.84 -11.51 16.30
N GLY A 36 -11.94 -12.02 17.52
CA GLY A 36 -10.86 -11.96 18.51
C GLY A 36 -10.77 -13.27 19.29
N ILE A 37 -9.60 -13.92 19.27
CA ILE A 37 -9.40 -15.24 19.88
C ILE A 37 -8.27 -15.17 20.89
N ASN A 38 -8.63 -15.12 22.17
CA ASN A 38 -7.70 -15.28 23.28
C ASN A 38 -7.64 -16.74 23.72
N GLN A 39 -8.79 -17.42 23.76
CA GLN A 39 -8.89 -18.79 24.24
C GLN A 39 -9.04 -19.71 23.02
N TYR A 40 -8.04 -20.55 22.78
CA TYR A 40 -8.06 -21.62 21.79
C TYR A 40 -8.46 -22.95 22.44
N ALA A 41 -8.98 -23.87 21.63
CA ALA A 41 -9.25 -25.24 22.07
C ALA A 41 -7.97 -25.97 22.54
N ASP A 42 -6.82 -25.57 22.01
CA ASP A 42 -5.50 -25.90 22.55
C ASP A 42 -4.97 -24.73 23.41
N PRO A 43 -4.93 -24.88 24.75
CA PRO A 43 -4.51 -23.80 25.65
C PRO A 43 -3.09 -23.29 25.42
N SER A 44 -2.22 -24.05 24.74
CA SER A 44 -0.84 -23.62 24.41
C SER A 44 -0.79 -22.46 23.40
N LEU A 45 -1.93 -22.19 22.74
CA LEU A 45 -2.11 -21.12 21.77
C LEU A 45 -2.83 -19.89 22.35
N ASN A 46 -3.13 -19.87 23.66
CA ASN A 46 -3.88 -18.76 24.24
C ASN A 46 -3.12 -17.42 24.16
N LEU A 47 -3.88 -16.37 23.88
CA LEU A 47 -3.47 -14.96 23.77
C LEU A 47 -4.14 -14.11 24.85
N GLN A 48 -3.71 -12.86 25.02
CA GLN A 48 -4.25 -11.94 26.05
C GLN A 48 -5.09 -10.81 25.47
N PHE A 49 -4.79 -10.31 24.27
CA PHE A 49 -5.36 -9.06 23.75
C PHE A 49 -6.16 -9.17 22.46
N ALA A 50 -6.18 -10.30 21.76
CA ALA A 50 -6.98 -10.45 20.55
C ALA A 50 -8.48 -10.17 20.76
N VAL A 51 -9.04 -10.56 21.91
CA VAL A 51 -10.41 -10.18 22.31
C VAL A 51 -10.53 -8.67 22.57
N ASN A 52 -9.55 -8.05 23.23
CA ASN A 52 -9.55 -6.61 23.46
C ASN A 52 -9.47 -5.82 22.15
N ASP A 53 -8.67 -6.30 21.20
CA ASP A 53 -8.47 -5.69 19.90
C ASP A 53 -9.78 -5.69 19.09
N ALA A 54 -10.43 -6.86 18.99
CA ALA A 54 -11.73 -6.99 18.33
C ALA A 54 -12.79 -6.09 18.96
N ASN A 55 -12.87 -6.06 20.29
CA ASN A 55 -13.79 -5.19 21.02
C ASN A 55 -13.51 -3.71 20.77
N ALA A 56 -12.24 -3.29 20.75
CA ALA A 56 -11.88 -1.89 20.57
C ALA A 56 -12.22 -1.38 19.17
N ILE A 57 -11.91 -2.16 18.13
CA ILE A 57 -12.32 -1.85 16.75
C ILE A 57 -13.85 -1.83 16.62
N ASN A 58 -14.54 -2.84 17.16
CA ASN A 58 -16.00 -2.90 17.09
C ASN A 58 -16.65 -1.67 17.73
N LYS A 59 -16.22 -1.34 18.95
CA LYS A 59 -16.73 -0.19 19.71
C LYS A 59 -16.45 1.14 19.02
N LEU A 60 -15.26 1.31 18.42
CA LEU A 60 -14.93 2.51 17.65
C LEU A 60 -15.95 2.74 16.53
N PHE A 61 -16.21 1.73 15.70
CA PHE A 61 -17.13 1.86 14.57
C PHE A 61 -18.60 1.94 15.00
N GLU A 62 -19.01 1.31 16.11
CA GLU A 62 -20.36 1.47 16.65
C GLU A 62 -20.64 2.90 17.12
N ILE A 63 -19.65 3.55 17.76
CA ILE A 63 -19.80 4.91 18.30
C ILE A 63 -19.64 5.95 17.19
N GLU A 64 -18.61 5.81 16.37
CA GLU A 64 -18.18 6.84 15.42
C GLU A 64 -18.74 6.63 14.01
N GLY A 65 -19.07 5.39 13.65
CA GLY A 65 -19.62 5.03 12.36
C GLY A 65 -20.93 5.76 12.00
N PRO A 66 -21.90 5.98 12.91
CA PRO A 66 -23.13 6.73 12.61
C PRO A 66 -22.90 8.16 12.09
N LYS A 67 -21.70 8.74 12.30
CA LYS A 67 -21.34 10.05 11.73
C LYS A 67 -21.18 9.99 10.20
N LEU A 68 -20.78 8.84 9.66
CA LEU A 68 -20.50 8.65 8.23
C LEU A 68 -21.46 7.68 7.53
N TYR A 69 -21.93 6.67 8.24
CA TYR A 69 -22.77 5.58 7.73
C TYR A 69 -24.23 5.79 8.13
N GLU A 70 -25.17 5.28 7.32
CA GLU A 70 -26.60 5.26 7.65
C GLU A 70 -26.86 4.36 8.86
N GLN A 71 -26.21 3.21 8.83
CA GLN A 71 -26.38 2.14 9.80
C GLN A 71 -25.05 1.38 9.91
N VAL A 72 -24.67 1.03 11.13
CA VAL A 72 -23.56 0.11 11.41
C VAL A 72 -24.15 -1.23 11.82
N ASN A 73 -23.95 -2.24 10.99
CA ASN A 73 -24.29 -3.63 11.26
C ASN A 73 -23.03 -4.34 11.73
N SER A 74 -22.79 -4.35 13.03
CA SER A 74 -21.65 -5.02 13.66
C SER A 74 -21.98 -6.47 14.01
N THR A 75 -20.98 -7.34 13.88
CA THR A 75 -21.00 -8.72 14.35
C THR A 75 -19.64 -9.01 14.95
N ILE A 76 -19.62 -9.46 16.20
CA ILE A 76 -18.40 -9.77 16.95
C ILE A 76 -18.37 -11.26 17.31
N LEU A 77 -17.26 -11.93 16.98
CA LEU A 77 -17.02 -13.35 17.26
C LEU A 77 -15.80 -13.45 18.19
N LEU A 78 -16.04 -13.81 19.45
CA LEU A 78 -15.00 -13.94 20.47
C LEU A 78 -14.80 -15.38 20.89
N ASP A 79 -13.56 -15.79 21.10
CA ASP A 79 -13.16 -17.08 21.68
C ASP A 79 -13.97 -18.26 21.12
N LYS A 80 -14.69 -19.00 21.96
CA LYS A 80 -15.50 -20.18 21.59
C LYS A 80 -16.47 -19.96 20.44
N SER A 81 -16.86 -18.72 20.20
CA SER A 81 -17.81 -18.34 19.17
C SER A 81 -17.12 -18.01 17.83
N ALA A 82 -15.80 -17.87 17.79
CA ALA A 82 -14.98 -17.59 16.62
C ALA A 82 -14.55 -18.88 15.89
N THR A 83 -15.53 -19.69 15.49
CA THR A 83 -15.25 -20.94 14.75
C THR A 83 -15.09 -20.73 13.26
N ARG A 84 -14.41 -21.64 12.56
CA ARG A 84 -14.25 -21.59 11.09
C ARG A 84 -15.60 -21.45 10.40
N SER A 85 -16.55 -22.30 10.79
CA SER A 85 -17.91 -22.32 10.24
C SER A 85 -18.63 -20.99 10.47
N ARG A 86 -18.58 -20.46 11.70
CA ARG A 86 -19.28 -19.23 12.05
C ARG A 86 -18.66 -18.00 11.38
N ILE A 87 -17.33 -17.90 11.32
CA ILE A 87 -16.64 -16.82 10.60
C ILE A 87 -17.09 -16.80 9.14
N VAL A 88 -17.05 -17.94 8.45
CA VAL A 88 -17.46 -18.04 7.04
C VAL A 88 -18.95 -17.76 6.86
N SER A 89 -19.82 -18.26 7.75
CA SER A 89 -21.26 -18.03 7.64
C SER A 89 -21.64 -16.56 7.80
N GLU A 90 -20.99 -15.82 8.70
CA GLU A 90 -21.25 -14.39 8.87
C GLU A 90 -20.78 -13.58 7.65
N ILE A 91 -19.65 -13.93 7.05
CA ILE A 91 -19.18 -13.28 5.81
C ILE A 91 -20.16 -13.54 4.66
N ARG A 92 -20.65 -14.78 4.52
CA ARG A 92 -21.68 -15.12 3.52
C ARG A 92 -23.00 -14.41 3.78
N LYS A 93 -23.39 -14.24 5.04
CA LYS A 93 -24.56 -13.45 5.41
C LYS A 93 -24.39 -11.99 4.97
N VAL A 94 -23.21 -11.39 5.16
CA VAL A 94 -22.91 -10.04 4.64
C VAL A 94 -23.00 -10.01 3.11
N ALA A 95 -22.49 -11.03 2.41
CA ALA A 95 -22.59 -11.12 0.94
C ALA A 95 -24.04 -11.06 0.43
N ASN A 96 -24.98 -11.65 1.17
CA ASN A 96 -26.41 -11.64 0.83
C ASN A 96 -27.11 -10.31 1.14
N LEU A 97 -26.56 -9.49 2.03
CA LEU A 97 -27.19 -8.25 2.51
C LEU A 97 -26.59 -6.98 1.89
N ALA A 98 -25.28 -6.99 1.63
CA ALA A 98 -24.55 -5.79 1.23
C ALA A 98 -24.83 -5.39 -0.22
N LYS A 99 -24.94 -4.09 -0.47
CA LYS A 99 -25.10 -3.50 -1.80
C LYS A 99 -23.78 -2.88 -2.27
N ALA A 100 -23.69 -2.57 -3.56
CA ALA A 100 -22.49 -2.00 -4.18
C ALA A 100 -21.95 -0.75 -3.48
N GLN A 101 -22.84 0.11 -2.95
CA GLN A 101 -22.44 1.34 -2.24
C GLN A 101 -21.96 1.15 -0.80
N ASP A 102 -22.26 -0.01 -0.19
CA ASP A 102 -21.99 -0.28 1.22
C ASP A 102 -20.51 -0.48 1.48
N THR A 103 -20.12 -0.44 2.75
CA THR A 103 -18.76 -0.72 3.20
C THR A 103 -18.75 -1.97 4.04
N VAL A 104 -17.80 -2.87 3.77
CA VAL A 104 -17.61 -4.10 4.54
C VAL A 104 -16.21 -4.09 5.14
N ILE A 105 -16.12 -4.33 6.45
CA ILE A 105 -14.86 -4.45 7.17
C ILE A 105 -14.86 -5.79 7.87
N VAL A 106 -13.84 -6.60 7.61
CA VAL A 106 -13.55 -7.84 8.34
C VAL A 106 -12.25 -7.64 9.09
N PHE A 107 -12.26 -7.82 10.40
CA PHE A 107 -11.10 -7.68 11.28
C PHE A 107 -10.89 -9.00 12.02
N LEU A 108 -9.70 -9.61 11.87
CA LEU A 108 -9.35 -10.91 12.42
C LEU A 108 -8.12 -10.79 13.33
N ALA A 109 -8.33 -10.91 14.64
CA ALA A 109 -7.28 -10.93 15.65
C ALA A 109 -7.10 -12.34 16.24
N GLY A 110 -5.86 -12.84 16.24
CA GLY A 110 -5.54 -14.18 16.73
C GLY A 110 -4.23 -14.74 16.16
N HIS A 111 -4.14 -16.06 16.06
CA HIS A 111 -3.00 -16.75 15.46
C HIS A 111 -3.15 -17.02 13.98
N SER A 112 -2.00 -17.09 13.31
CA SER A 112 -1.88 -17.57 11.94
C SER A 112 -0.83 -18.68 11.80
N ALA A 113 -0.93 -19.40 10.70
CA ALA A 113 0.04 -20.40 10.24
C ALA A 113 0.34 -20.23 8.75
N VAL A 114 1.54 -20.63 8.34
CA VAL A 114 1.97 -20.63 6.94
C VAL A 114 2.38 -22.04 6.56
N LEU A 115 1.80 -22.54 5.46
CA LEU A 115 2.15 -23.84 4.88
C LEU A 115 2.52 -23.65 3.40
N GLY A 116 3.79 -23.87 3.07
CA GLY A 116 4.32 -23.56 1.73
C GLY A 116 4.22 -22.08 1.37
N LYS A 117 3.30 -21.74 0.44
CA LYS A 117 2.96 -20.36 0.04
C LYS A 117 1.56 -19.93 0.52
N GLN A 118 0.89 -20.75 1.31
CA GLN A 118 -0.48 -20.53 1.76
C GLN A 118 -0.48 -19.97 3.18
N TYR A 119 -1.36 -19.01 3.42
CA TYR A 119 -1.54 -18.37 4.72
C TYR A 119 -2.90 -18.75 5.31
N PHE A 120 -2.91 -19.12 6.58
CA PHE A 120 -4.09 -19.57 7.30
C PHE A 120 -4.30 -18.74 8.57
N PHE A 121 -5.52 -18.27 8.79
CA PHE A 121 -5.99 -17.81 10.10
C PHE A 121 -6.45 -19.02 10.92
N LEU A 122 -6.07 -19.10 12.19
CA LEU A 122 -6.43 -20.22 13.06
C LEU A 122 -7.67 -19.86 13.88
N PRO A 123 -8.82 -20.54 13.66
CA PRO A 123 -10.04 -20.32 14.42
C PRO A 123 -9.94 -20.98 15.81
N HIS A 124 -10.93 -20.73 16.66
CA HIS A 124 -10.94 -21.18 18.06
C HIS A 124 -10.69 -22.68 18.22
N GLU A 125 -11.33 -23.50 17.39
CA GLU A 125 -11.30 -24.95 17.46
C GLU A 125 -9.97 -25.58 17.00
N PHE A 126 -9.02 -24.79 16.51
CA PHE A 126 -7.73 -25.30 16.08
C PHE A 126 -6.97 -25.94 17.26
N LYS A 127 -6.49 -27.16 17.03
CA LYS A 127 -5.64 -27.90 17.98
C LYS A 127 -4.32 -28.27 17.33
N ASN A 128 -3.22 -28.07 18.05
CA ASN A 128 -1.90 -28.39 17.54
C ASN A 128 -1.46 -29.79 18.01
N HIS A 129 -1.77 -30.82 17.22
CA HIS A 129 -1.14 -32.13 17.39
C HIS A 129 0.19 -32.20 16.63
N SER A 130 1.29 -32.42 17.36
CA SER A 130 2.66 -32.36 16.83
C SER A 130 2.93 -33.31 15.66
N SER A 131 2.30 -34.49 15.63
CA SER A 131 2.43 -35.49 14.57
C SER A 131 1.60 -35.21 13.31
N LEU A 132 0.51 -34.43 13.42
CA LEU A 132 -0.45 -34.16 12.32
C LEU A 132 -0.57 -32.65 12.04
N ARG A 133 0.46 -31.87 12.34
CA ARG A 133 0.37 -30.40 12.35
C ARG A 133 -0.05 -29.80 11.01
N GLU A 134 0.53 -30.26 9.90
CA GLU A 134 0.20 -29.74 8.58
C GLU A 134 -1.23 -30.07 8.16
N GLU A 135 -1.68 -31.29 8.46
CA GLU A 135 -3.05 -31.76 8.21
C GLU A 135 -4.07 -30.94 9.03
N ASN A 136 -3.82 -30.76 10.33
CA ASN A 136 -4.66 -29.92 11.20
C ASN A 136 -4.79 -28.47 10.67
N ILE A 137 -3.71 -27.89 10.13
CA ILE A 137 -3.74 -26.55 9.53
C ILE A 137 -4.61 -26.54 8.27
N ARG A 138 -4.46 -27.55 7.40
CA ARG A 138 -5.27 -27.64 6.16
C ARG A 138 -6.75 -27.86 6.45
N GLU A 139 -7.06 -28.66 7.46
CA GLU A 139 -8.44 -29.04 7.80
C GLU A 139 -9.16 -27.99 8.63
N ALA A 140 -8.52 -27.46 9.68
CA ALA A 140 -9.17 -26.54 10.62
C ALA A 140 -8.85 -25.07 10.32
N GLY A 141 -7.71 -24.78 9.69
CA GLY A 141 -7.31 -23.41 9.35
C GLY A 141 -8.21 -22.77 8.28
N LEU A 142 -8.41 -21.46 8.41
CA LEU A 142 -9.09 -20.66 7.39
C LEU A 142 -8.06 -20.12 6.40
N LEU A 143 -7.99 -20.73 5.21
CA LEU A 143 -7.12 -20.30 4.12
C LEU A 143 -7.49 -18.88 3.67
N ALA A 144 -6.52 -17.97 3.62
CA ALA A 144 -6.75 -16.60 3.17
C ALA A 144 -7.30 -16.53 1.74
N ASP A 145 -6.79 -17.35 0.81
CA ASP A 145 -7.31 -17.41 -0.57
C ASP A 145 -8.83 -17.72 -0.57
N SER A 146 -9.29 -18.69 0.24
CA SER A 146 -10.71 -19.00 0.40
C SER A 146 -11.51 -17.87 1.04
N LEU A 147 -10.94 -17.18 2.03
CA LEU A 147 -11.56 -15.98 2.60
C LEU A 147 -11.73 -14.87 1.56
N GLY A 148 -10.78 -14.76 0.64
CA GLY A 148 -10.84 -13.88 -0.53
C GLY A 148 -11.99 -14.20 -1.45
N GLU A 149 -12.16 -15.46 -1.79
CA GLU A 149 -13.28 -15.93 -2.60
C GLU A 149 -14.64 -15.65 -1.94
N GLU A 150 -14.74 -15.74 -0.61
CA GLU A 150 -15.97 -15.35 0.10
C GLU A 150 -16.19 -13.83 0.04
N LEU A 151 -15.14 -13.02 0.19
CA LEU A 151 -15.21 -11.56 0.06
C LEU A 151 -15.47 -11.09 -1.38
N SER A 152 -15.05 -11.85 -2.39
CA SER A 152 -15.28 -11.54 -3.81
C SER A 152 -16.77 -11.59 -4.16
N ARG A 153 -17.52 -12.46 -3.48
CA ARG A 153 -18.97 -12.64 -3.62
C ARG A 153 -19.77 -11.49 -3.03
N ILE A 154 -19.17 -10.67 -2.16
CA ILE A 154 -19.84 -9.51 -1.57
C ILE A 154 -19.99 -8.42 -2.64
N PRO A 155 -21.21 -7.95 -2.95
CA PRO A 155 -21.44 -6.94 -3.98
C PRO A 155 -20.80 -5.57 -3.67
N ALA A 156 -20.56 -5.28 -2.39
CA ALA A 156 -19.97 -4.01 -1.93
C ALA A 156 -18.62 -3.72 -2.57
N LEU A 157 -18.49 -2.55 -3.21
CA LEU A 157 -17.24 -2.14 -3.85
C LEU A 157 -16.16 -1.75 -2.82
N LYS A 158 -16.57 -1.40 -1.60
CA LYS A 158 -15.68 -0.98 -0.50
C LYS A 158 -15.54 -2.11 0.51
N ARG A 159 -14.41 -2.80 0.49
CA ARG A 159 -14.09 -3.90 1.41
C ARG A 159 -12.80 -3.57 2.16
N ILE A 160 -12.62 -4.11 3.37
CA ILE A 160 -11.39 -4.02 4.15
C ILE A 160 -11.25 -5.36 4.89
N LEU A 161 -10.06 -5.97 4.90
CA LEU A 161 -9.80 -7.26 5.56
C LEU A 161 -8.52 -7.18 6.39
N ILE A 162 -8.60 -6.86 7.68
CA ILE A 162 -7.42 -6.69 8.54
C ILE A 162 -7.10 -8.02 9.24
N PHE A 163 -5.84 -8.48 9.20
CA PHE A 163 -5.36 -9.63 9.98
C PHE A 163 -4.41 -9.16 11.10
N ASP A 164 -4.94 -8.81 12.27
CA ASP A 164 -4.11 -8.54 13.44
C ASP A 164 -3.62 -9.86 14.09
N THR A 165 -2.72 -10.54 13.38
CA THR A 165 -2.21 -11.83 13.81
C THR A 165 -0.73 -11.81 14.11
N GLY A 166 -0.35 -12.59 15.13
CA GLY A 166 1.02 -13.04 15.34
C GLY A 166 1.17 -14.49 14.88
N ARG A 167 2.34 -14.87 14.37
CA ARG A 167 2.62 -16.28 14.10
C ARG A 167 2.59 -17.07 15.41
N SER A 168 1.88 -18.18 15.40
CA SER A 168 1.89 -19.14 16.51
C SER A 168 3.30 -19.71 16.69
N LYS A 169 3.69 -20.08 17.93
CA LYS A 169 5.00 -20.67 18.28
C LYS A 169 5.24 -22.08 17.67
N LEU A 170 4.52 -22.43 16.61
CA LEU A 170 4.58 -23.71 15.93
C LEU A 170 5.93 -23.83 15.21
N LYS A 171 6.91 -24.48 15.86
CA LYS A 171 8.23 -24.77 15.28
C LYS A 171 8.08 -25.81 14.16
N PHE A 172 8.15 -25.41 12.90
CA PHE A 172 8.19 -26.33 11.76
C PHE A 172 9.61 -26.90 11.56
N ASN A 173 9.72 -28.23 11.45
CA ASN A 173 10.95 -28.93 11.04
C ASN A 173 11.08 -28.94 9.51
N SER A 174 11.11 -27.77 8.87
CA SER A 174 11.78 -27.59 7.57
C SER A 174 11.83 -26.10 7.26
N THR A 175 12.73 -25.76 6.34
CA THR A 175 13.12 -24.46 5.79
C THR A 175 12.01 -23.52 5.28
N SER A 176 10.73 -23.67 5.61
CA SER A 176 9.64 -22.81 5.10
C SER A 176 9.48 -21.47 5.85
N ARG A 177 10.60 -20.78 6.10
CA ARG A 177 10.61 -19.38 6.55
C ARG A 177 10.15 -18.48 5.40
N ASN A 178 8.83 -18.41 5.17
CA ASN A 178 8.29 -17.76 3.97
C ASN A 178 7.39 -16.54 4.31
N PRO A 179 7.96 -15.36 4.61
CA PRO A 179 7.19 -14.11 4.69
C PRO A 179 6.47 -13.76 3.37
N PHE A 180 6.81 -14.42 2.25
CA PHE A 180 6.15 -14.22 0.96
C PHE A 180 4.78 -14.91 0.85
N ALA A 181 4.45 -15.87 1.73
CA ALA A 181 3.16 -16.57 1.70
C ALA A 181 1.99 -15.68 2.09
N LEU A 182 2.11 -15.00 3.24
CA LEU A 182 1.14 -14.00 3.70
C LEU A 182 0.94 -12.93 2.62
N ARG A 183 2.04 -12.40 2.09
CA ARG A 183 2.01 -11.41 1.02
C ARG A 183 1.31 -11.92 -0.24
N SER A 184 1.67 -13.10 -0.73
CA SER A 184 1.04 -13.64 -1.94
C SER A 184 -0.45 -13.81 -1.72
N ALA A 185 -0.89 -14.19 -0.52
CA ALA A 185 -2.29 -14.21 -0.16
C ALA A 185 -2.89 -12.79 -0.17
N VAL A 186 -2.27 -11.80 0.49
CA VAL A 186 -2.73 -10.40 0.48
C VAL A 186 -2.87 -9.82 -0.94
N GLU A 187 -1.87 -10.02 -1.80
CA GLU A 187 -1.89 -9.54 -3.19
C GLU A 187 -2.99 -10.23 -4.00
N LYS A 188 -3.10 -11.57 -3.92
CA LYS A 188 -4.20 -12.31 -4.57
C LYS A 188 -5.57 -11.85 -4.11
N LEU A 189 -5.72 -11.58 -2.81
CA LEU A 189 -6.96 -11.10 -2.18
C LEU A 189 -7.41 -9.76 -2.78
N VAL A 190 -6.48 -8.82 -2.99
CA VAL A 190 -6.75 -7.53 -3.63
C VAL A 190 -7.19 -7.71 -5.09
N HIS A 191 -6.57 -8.66 -5.80
CA HIS A 191 -6.82 -8.88 -7.23
C HIS A 191 -8.14 -9.58 -7.54
N ALA A 192 -8.54 -10.57 -6.72
CA ALA A 192 -9.79 -11.30 -6.94
C ALA A 192 -11.04 -10.42 -6.72
N ASN A 193 -10.92 -9.35 -5.94
CA ASN A 193 -12.07 -8.68 -5.37
C ASN A 193 -12.47 -7.40 -6.08
N GLY A 194 -11.63 -6.72 -6.87
CA GLY A 194 -12.04 -5.51 -7.61
C GLY A 194 -12.53 -4.35 -6.70
N GLY A 195 -12.15 -4.39 -5.43
CA GLY A 195 -12.39 -3.34 -4.44
C GLY A 195 -11.19 -3.25 -3.52
N PHE A 196 -11.08 -2.17 -2.75
CA PHE A 196 -10.04 -2.07 -1.73
C PHE A 196 -10.11 -3.34 -0.87
N THR A 197 -9.00 -4.00 -0.65
CA THR A 197 -8.89 -5.15 0.25
C THR A 197 -7.51 -4.99 0.83
N LEU A 198 -7.42 -4.90 2.14
CA LEU A 198 -6.15 -4.60 2.78
C LEU A 198 -5.96 -5.49 3.97
N ALA A 199 -5.08 -6.47 3.78
CA ALA A 199 -4.59 -7.38 4.79
C ALA A 199 -3.28 -6.86 5.35
N VAL A 200 -3.35 -6.30 6.56
CA VAL A 200 -2.19 -6.14 7.43
C VAL A 200 -1.96 -7.46 8.12
N ALA A 201 -0.71 -7.94 8.21
CA ALA A 201 -0.32 -8.92 9.20
C ALA A 201 1.14 -8.72 9.61
N THR A 202 1.45 -9.19 10.81
CA THR A 202 2.67 -8.83 11.50
C THR A 202 3.75 -9.91 11.24
N ALA A 203 4.91 -9.53 10.70
CA ALA A 203 5.85 -10.47 10.05
C ALA A 203 6.76 -11.31 10.97
N THR A 204 6.45 -11.47 12.27
CA THR A 204 7.38 -12.10 13.23
C THR A 204 6.82 -13.37 13.87
N ASP A 205 7.74 -14.19 14.40
CA ASP A 205 7.52 -15.54 14.93
C ASP A 205 6.86 -15.58 16.33
N LYS A 206 6.42 -14.44 16.87
CA LYS A 206 5.74 -14.35 18.17
C LYS A 206 4.60 -13.34 18.12
N SER A 207 3.44 -13.72 18.66
CA SER A 207 2.42 -12.76 19.08
C SER A 207 3.02 -11.87 20.17
N HIS A 208 3.35 -10.65 19.78
CA HIS A 208 4.02 -9.68 20.62
C HIS A 208 2.97 -8.73 21.19
N GLU A 209 2.43 -9.11 22.33
CA GLU A 209 1.40 -8.39 23.07
C GLU A 209 2.06 -7.40 24.05
N VAL A 210 1.77 -6.10 23.92
CA VAL A 210 2.32 -5.08 24.82
C VAL A 210 1.32 -4.80 25.94
N SER A 211 1.59 -5.32 27.13
CA SER A 211 0.72 -5.14 28.30
C SER A 211 0.42 -3.67 28.64
N VAL A 212 1.36 -2.77 28.36
CA VAL A 212 1.21 -1.32 28.56
C VAL A 212 0.15 -0.72 27.62
N LEU A 213 0.04 -1.22 26.38
CA LEU A 213 -0.94 -0.76 25.40
C LEU A 213 -2.32 -1.40 25.61
N LYS A 214 -2.37 -2.53 26.33
CA LYS A 214 -3.58 -3.37 26.54
C LYS A 214 -4.24 -3.87 25.24
N GLN A 215 -3.49 -3.82 24.15
CA GLN A 215 -3.88 -4.09 22.77
C GLN A 215 -2.67 -4.65 21.99
N GLY A 216 -2.94 -5.32 20.87
CA GLY A 216 -1.94 -5.59 19.84
C GLY A 216 -1.38 -4.29 19.26
N VAL A 217 -0.10 -4.29 18.86
CA VAL A 217 0.58 -3.06 18.38
C VAL A 217 -0.11 -2.51 17.13
N LEU A 218 -0.57 -3.37 16.23
CA LEU A 218 -1.32 -2.95 15.05
C LEU A 218 -2.64 -2.28 15.43
N THR A 219 -3.47 -2.95 16.22
CA THR A 219 -4.75 -2.36 16.68
C THR A 219 -4.54 -1.05 17.40
N TYR A 220 -3.53 -0.96 18.28
CA TYR A 220 -3.17 0.29 18.95
C TYR A 220 -2.83 1.40 17.94
N SER A 221 -2.00 1.13 16.94
CA SER A 221 -1.67 2.13 15.91
C SER A 221 -2.86 2.53 15.05
N LEU A 222 -3.76 1.60 14.71
CA LEU A 222 -5.00 1.89 13.98
C LEU A 222 -5.93 2.81 14.78
N LEU A 223 -6.13 2.52 16.06
CA LEU A 223 -6.95 3.35 16.94
C LEU A 223 -6.31 4.73 17.16
N SER A 224 -4.99 4.78 17.37
CA SER A 224 -4.25 6.03 17.58
C SER A 224 -4.35 6.96 16.37
N GLY A 225 -4.29 6.42 15.14
CA GLY A 225 -4.41 7.22 13.92
C GLY A 225 -5.73 7.98 13.82
N LEU A 226 -6.82 7.40 14.33
CA LEU A 226 -8.14 8.04 14.39
C LEU A 226 -8.36 8.82 15.70
N HIS A 227 -7.31 8.99 16.51
CA HIS A 227 -7.33 9.61 17.83
C HIS A 227 -8.30 8.93 18.82
N ALA A 228 -8.45 7.61 18.70
CA ALA A 228 -9.33 6.77 19.51
C ALA A 228 -8.62 6.12 20.72
N THR A 229 -7.40 6.55 21.02
CA THR A 229 -6.61 6.08 22.18
C THR A 229 -6.30 7.24 23.12
N ASN A 230 -6.44 7.02 24.42
CA ASN A 230 -6.11 8.00 25.47
C ASN A 230 -4.90 7.58 26.33
N THR A 231 -4.20 6.52 25.93
CA THR A 231 -3.03 5.98 26.63
C THR A 231 -1.95 5.56 25.64
N GLY A 232 -0.72 5.36 26.13
CA GLY A 232 0.42 4.93 25.33
C GLY A 232 1.17 6.09 24.65
N PRO A 233 2.18 5.79 23.81
CA PRO A 233 3.10 6.78 23.26
C PRO A 233 2.53 7.66 22.15
N LEU A 234 1.41 7.28 21.51
CA LEU A 234 0.84 7.99 20.36
C LEU A 234 -0.36 8.88 20.72
N THR A 235 -0.58 9.20 21.99
CA THR A 235 -1.78 9.99 22.41
C THR A 235 -1.84 11.40 21.83
N ASN A 236 -0.70 11.96 21.43
CA ASN A 236 -0.60 13.31 20.89
C ASN A 236 -0.31 13.32 19.37
N GLU A 237 -0.43 12.16 18.73
CA GLU A 237 -0.18 11.97 17.31
C GLU A 237 -1.38 11.27 16.68
N TRP A 238 -1.85 11.79 15.55
CA TRP A 238 -2.97 11.23 14.80
C TRP A 238 -2.88 11.69 13.34
N ILE A 239 -3.76 11.15 12.49
CA ILE A 239 -3.82 11.47 11.06
C ILE A 239 -4.23 12.93 10.86
N LYS A 240 -3.43 13.69 10.11
CA LYS A 240 -3.84 15.01 9.61
C LYS A 240 -4.53 14.81 8.27
N THR A 241 -5.86 14.82 8.26
CA THR A 241 -6.62 14.49 7.06
C THR A 241 -6.50 15.56 6.00
N SER A 242 -6.45 15.16 4.74
CA SER A 242 -6.58 16.07 3.60
C SER A 242 -8.01 16.60 3.37
N ASP A 243 -9.01 15.96 3.99
CA ASP A 243 -10.43 16.33 3.89
C ASP A 243 -10.83 17.47 4.83
N LYS A 244 -11.68 18.38 4.36
CA LYS A 244 -12.16 19.54 5.15
C LYS A 244 -13.07 19.14 6.32
N ASN A 245 -13.67 17.96 6.29
CA ASN A 245 -14.55 17.45 7.35
C ASN A 245 -13.81 16.57 8.37
N ASN A 246 -12.47 16.56 8.33
CA ASN A 246 -11.62 15.79 9.21
C ASN A 246 -11.88 14.27 9.14
N VAL A 247 -12.24 13.75 7.96
CA VAL A 247 -12.51 12.32 7.75
C VAL A 247 -11.29 11.65 7.17
N ALA A 248 -10.74 10.67 7.91
CA ALA A 248 -9.63 9.87 7.43
C ALA A 248 -10.11 8.88 6.36
N ASP A 249 -9.34 8.78 5.29
CA ASP A 249 -9.50 7.73 4.30
C ASP A 249 -8.69 6.47 4.66
N VAL A 250 -8.96 5.37 3.95
CA VAL A 250 -8.33 4.07 4.25
C VAL A 250 -6.80 4.10 4.12
N LEU A 251 -6.27 4.79 3.11
CA LEU A 251 -4.83 4.88 2.88
C LEU A 251 -4.15 5.76 3.91
N GLU A 252 -4.77 6.88 4.31
CA GLU A 252 -4.30 7.69 5.44
C GLU A 252 -4.25 6.85 6.73
N TRP A 253 -5.31 6.07 7.01
CA TRP A 253 -5.42 5.21 8.18
C TRP A 253 -4.32 4.16 8.28
N PHE A 254 -4.03 3.47 7.18
CA PHE A 254 -3.02 2.41 7.17
C PHE A 254 -1.60 2.93 7.01
N SER A 255 -1.39 4.09 6.39
CA SER A 255 -0.08 4.74 6.37
C SER A 255 0.37 5.12 7.77
N TYR A 256 -0.56 5.63 8.57
CA TYR A 256 -0.32 5.92 9.97
C TYR A 256 0.12 4.67 10.73
N ALA A 257 -0.59 3.54 10.56
CA ALA A 257 -0.19 2.28 11.18
C ALA A 257 1.19 1.79 10.67
N ASN A 258 1.46 1.85 9.36
CA ASN A 258 2.73 1.41 8.78
C ASN A 258 3.93 2.23 9.27
N LEU A 259 3.74 3.52 9.56
CA LEU A 259 4.77 4.37 10.13
C LEU A 259 5.10 3.97 11.58
N HIS A 260 4.08 3.70 12.39
CA HIS A 260 4.26 3.54 13.84
C HIS A 260 4.48 2.11 14.32
N VAL A 261 3.92 1.09 13.66
CA VAL A 261 4.10 -0.31 14.11
C VAL A 261 5.58 -0.73 14.17
N PRO A 262 6.43 -0.45 13.16
CA PRO A 262 7.86 -0.77 13.25
C PRO A 262 8.56 -0.05 14.41
N GLN A 263 8.20 1.22 14.66
CA GLN A 263 8.77 2.03 15.75
C GLN A 263 8.40 1.46 17.12
N LEU A 264 7.11 1.17 17.33
CA LEU A 264 6.59 0.63 18.58
C LEU A 264 7.13 -0.78 18.84
N THR A 265 7.18 -1.63 17.81
CA THR A 265 7.72 -2.99 17.98
C THR A 265 9.21 -3.00 18.27
N ARG A 266 10.00 -2.11 17.65
CA ARG A 266 11.40 -1.88 18.03
C ARG A 266 11.51 -1.42 19.47
N GLN A 267 10.68 -0.47 19.89
CA GLN A 267 10.68 0.08 21.25
C GLN A 267 10.36 -0.98 22.32
N TYR A 268 9.31 -1.78 22.11
CA TYR A 268 8.82 -2.72 23.14
C TYR A 268 9.46 -4.11 23.07
N PHE A 269 9.93 -4.54 21.90
CA PHE A 269 10.43 -5.91 21.69
C PHE A 269 11.87 -5.97 21.17
N GLY A 270 12.49 -4.83 20.86
CA GLY A 270 13.85 -4.77 20.30
C GLY A 270 13.95 -5.20 18.83
N THR A 271 12.82 -5.53 18.19
CA THR A 271 12.76 -5.98 16.79
C THR A 271 11.70 -5.20 16.03
N GLU A 272 12.04 -4.77 14.81
CA GLU A 272 11.07 -4.12 13.92
C GLU A 272 10.13 -5.12 13.28
N GLN A 273 8.85 -4.81 13.36
CA GLN A 273 7.81 -5.51 12.65
C GLN A 273 7.20 -4.61 11.60
N ASN A 274 7.31 -5.03 10.34
CA ASN A 274 6.70 -4.32 9.23
C ASN A 274 5.29 -4.82 8.99
N ILE A 275 4.42 -3.88 8.61
CA ILE A 275 3.12 -4.16 8.04
C ILE A 275 3.32 -4.44 6.55
N HIS A 276 2.62 -5.43 6.04
CA HIS A 276 2.39 -5.54 4.61
C HIS A 276 1.01 -4.99 4.29
N PHE A 277 0.90 -4.15 3.28
CA PHE A 277 -0.39 -3.67 2.81
C PHE A 277 -0.38 -3.58 1.28
N SER A 278 -1.54 -3.85 0.69
CA SER A 278 -1.79 -3.71 -0.74
C SER A 278 -3.19 -3.12 -0.90
N SER A 279 -3.38 -2.38 -1.99
CA SER A 279 -4.67 -1.75 -2.30
C SER A 279 -4.94 -1.75 -3.80
N ALA A 280 -6.22 -1.74 -4.15
CA ALA A 280 -6.71 -1.51 -5.51
C ALA A 280 -7.98 -0.64 -5.44
N GLY A 281 -8.15 0.23 -6.43
CA GLY A 281 -9.27 1.17 -6.47
C GLY A 281 -9.01 2.47 -5.70
N TYR A 282 -10.06 3.27 -5.52
CA TYR A 282 -10.00 4.51 -4.76
C TYR A 282 -9.91 4.23 -3.26
N SER A 283 -9.07 4.99 -2.56
CA SER A 283 -9.26 5.18 -1.12
C SER A 283 -10.64 5.78 -0.87
N PHE A 284 -11.24 5.46 0.27
CA PHE A 284 -12.56 5.97 0.64
C PHE A 284 -12.62 6.37 2.11
N PRO A 285 -13.54 7.28 2.49
CA PRO A 285 -13.65 7.72 3.88
C PRO A 285 -14.05 6.56 4.80
N VAL A 286 -13.33 6.41 5.91
CA VAL A 286 -13.52 5.35 6.92
C VAL A 286 -14.24 5.90 8.15
N LEU A 287 -13.61 6.86 8.84
CA LEU A 287 -14.15 7.48 10.06
C LEU A 287 -13.59 8.90 10.21
N PRO A 288 -14.33 9.80 10.88
CA PRO A 288 -13.76 11.08 11.33
C PRO A 288 -12.61 10.84 12.32
N VAL A 289 -11.53 11.61 12.18
CA VAL A 289 -10.50 11.68 13.21
C VAL A 289 -11.08 12.45 14.39
N LEU A 290 -10.98 11.88 15.60
CA LEU A 290 -11.57 12.47 16.78
C LEU A 290 -10.81 13.75 17.14
N VAL A 291 -11.51 14.88 17.23
CA VAL A 291 -10.95 16.12 17.79
C VAL A 291 -11.44 16.22 19.22
N SER A 292 -10.51 16.36 20.16
CA SER A 292 -10.83 16.65 21.57
C SER A 292 -11.73 17.89 21.63
N LYS A 293 -13.04 17.70 21.86
CA LYS A 293 -13.89 18.80 22.30
C LYS A 293 -13.36 19.24 23.66
N ASN A 294 -13.06 20.53 23.79
CA ASN A 294 -12.57 21.16 25.01
C ASN A 294 -13.18 20.56 26.27
N SER A 295 -12.30 20.26 27.23
CA SER A 295 -12.57 19.92 28.60
C SER A 295 -13.56 20.90 29.25
N HIS A 296 -14.82 20.52 29.32
CA HIS A 296 -15.73 21.00 30.36
C HIS A 296 -16.37 19.79 31.03
N THR A 297 -15.75 19.43 32.15
CA THR A 297 -16.33 18.86 33.37
C THR A 297 -17.79 18.39 33.27
N LYS A 298 -17.96 17.06 33.27
CA LYS A 298 -18.88 16.40 34.21
C LYS A 298 -18.18 15.17 34.78
N GLN A 299 -17.81 15.28 36.05
CA GLN A 299 -17.42 14.16 36.88
C GLN A 299 -18.52 13.09 36.83
N GLN A 300 -18.15 11.84 36.59
CA GLN A 300 -18.95 10.68 37.00
C GLN A 300 -18.27 10.02 38.19
N PRO A 301 -19.05 9.44 39.12
CA PRO A 301 -18.63 9.21 40.50
C PRO A 301 -17.66 8.04 40.60
N SER A 302 -16.65 8.21 41.44
CA SER A 302 -15.67 7.19 41.81
C SER A 302 -16.32 6.01 42.53
N LEU A 303 -16.17 4.80 41.97
CA LEU A 303 -16.25 3.57 42.76
C LEU A 303 -14.89 3.39 43.46
N GLN A 304 -14.84 3.74 44.73
CA GLN A 304 -13.76 3.33 45.63
C GLN A 304 -13.82 1.81 45.75
N ASN A 305 -12.75 1.13 45.35
CA ASN A 305 -12.41 -0.18 45.91
C ASN A 305 -10.92 -0.22 46.21
N THR A 306 -10.66 -0.56 47.46
CA THR A 306 -9.41 -0.64 48.19
C THR A 306 -8.42 -1.56 47.48
N ILE A 307 -7.22 -1.06 47.16
CA ILE A 307 -6.09 -1.90 46.72
C ILE A 307 -4.92 -1.66 47.66
N GLU A 308 -4.48 -2.73 48.31
CA GLU A 308 -3.28 -2.80 49.13
C GLU A 308 -2.01 -2.37 48.37
N LYS A 309 -1.12 -1.69 49.08
CA LYS A 309 0.15 -1.18 48.55
C LYS A 309 1.10 -2.33 48.16
N PRO A 310 1.64 -2.39 46.92
CA PRO A 310 2.81 -3.19 46.63
C PRO A 310 4.10 -2.49 47.10
N LYS A 311 5.04 -3.29 47.59
CA LYS A 311 6.34 -2.89 48.13
C LYS A 311 7.23 -2.26 47.04
N LYS A 312 7.96 -1.20 47.43
CA LYS A 312 8.90 -0.41 46.62
C LYS A 312 9.95 -1.30 45.92
N GLN A 313 9.93 -1.35 44.59
CA GLN A 313 11.11 -1.67 43.78
C GLN A 313 11.72 -0.37 43.24
N LYS A 314 13.04 -0.23 43.38
CA LYS A 314 13.81 0.94 42.93
C LYS A 314 13.79 1.04 41.41
N HIS A 315 12.99 1.96 40.85
CA HIS A 315 13.17 2.38 39.47
C HIS A 315 14.36 3.34 39.38
N ARG A 316 15.40 2.94 38.63
CA ARG A 316 16.42 3.87 38.14
C ARG A 316 15.73 4.92 37.29
N ARG A 317 15.75 6.16 37.76
CA ARG A 317 15.27 7.35 37.05
C ARG A 317 16.18 7.56 35.84
N ILE A 318 15.75 7.11 34.66
CA ILE A 318 16.38 7.50 33.41
C ILE A 318 15.88 8.91 33.12
N THR A 319 16.75 9.89 33.35
CA THR A 319 16.52 11.27 32.94
C THR A 319 16.47 11.29 31.41
N ILE A 320 15.29 11.47 30.83
CA ILE A 320 15.14 11.78 29.41
C ILE A 320 15.61 13.22 29.25
N SER A 321 16.83 13.41 28.79
CA SER A 321 17.29 14.70 28.29
C SER A 321 16.43 15.09 27.08
N PRO A 322 15.99 16.36 26.95
CA PRO A 322 15.29 16.83 25.76
C PRO A 322 16.22 16.59 24.57
N HIS A 323 15.75 15.81 23.59
CA HIS A 323 16.52 15.50 22.39
C HIS A 323 16.89 16.81 21.69
N SER A 324 18.20 17.05 21.60
CA SER A 324 18.82 18.12 20.84
C SER A 324 18.36 18.12 19.39
N SER A 325 18.07 19.30 18.87
CA SER A 325 17.74 19.65 17.49
C SER A 325 18.91 19.44 16.50
N ASN A 326 19.38 18.19 16.32
CA ASN A 326 20.28 17.85 15.21
C ASN A 326 19.48 17.22 14.06
N LYS A 327 19.35 17.97 12.96
CA LYS A 327 18.78 17.53 11.68
C LYS A 327 19.64 16.41 11.08
N ASN A 328 19.39 15.15 11.43
CA ASN A 328 20.05 14.01 10.78
C ASN A 328 19.46 13.79 9.38
N LYS A 329 20.12 14.33 8.36
CA LYS A 329 19.87 13.97 6.96
C LYS A 329 20.10 12.45 6.78
N LEU A 330 19.34 11.85 5.86
CA LEU A 330 19.57 10.48 5.40
C LEU A 330 20.94 10.36 4.70
N GLY A 331 21.33 9.14 4.34
CA GLY A 331 22.48 8.90 3.45
C GLY A 331 22.34 9.58 2.08
N ASN A 332 23.20 9.24 1.14
CA ASN A 332 23.11 9.84 -0.19
C ASN A 332 21.90 9.26 -0.95
N LEU A 333 21.22 10.09 -1.74
CA LEU A 333 20.25 9.64 -2.73
C LEU A 333 20.98 9.35 -4.04
N HIS A 334 20.90 8.11 -4.52
CA HIS A 334 21.29 7.73 -5.87
C HIS A 334 20.03 7.56 -6.72
N LEU A 335 19.79 8.53 -7.60
CA LEU A 335 18.62 8.58 -8.48
C LEU A 335 19.02 8.20 -9.90
N VAL A 336 18.33 7.23 -10.49
CA VAL A 336 18.38 6.91 -11.91
C VAL A 336 17.07 7.35 -12.54
N CYS A 337 17.12 8.26 -13.51
CA CYS A 337 15.96 8.76 -14.25
C CYS A 337 16.12 8.41 -15.73
N ILE A 338 15.20 7.62 -16.26
CA ILE A 338 15.18 7.20 -17.66
C ILE A 338 13.94 7.82 -18.31
N GLY A 339 14.11 8.51 -19.43
CA GLY A 339 13.02 9.14 -20.17
C GLY A 339 13.25 9.04 -21.67
N ILE A 340 12.39 8.31 -22.38
CA ILE A 340 12.59 8.00 -23.80
C ILE A 340 11.44 8.56 -24.63
N ASN A 341 11.67 9.70 -25.27
CA ASN A 341 10.76 10.26 -26.27
C ASN A 341 11.12 9.81 -27.67
N ARG A 342 12.41 9.87 -28.00
CA ARG A 342 12.90 9.48 -29.32
C ARG A 342 13.34 8.02 -29.27
N TYR A 343 12.76 7.20 -30.13
CA TYR A 343 13.15 5.83 -30.41
C TYR A 343 13.80 5.75 -31.79
N SER A 344 14.67 4.76 -32.03
CA SER A 344 15.22 4.48 -33.35
C SER A 344 14.12 4.19 -34.36
N ASP A 345 13.09 3.45 -33.93
CA ASP A 345 11.82 3.36 -34.64
C ASP A 345 10.92 4.55 -34.27
N LYS A 346 10.79 5.50 -35.19
CA LYS A 346 10.01 6.73 -35.00
C LYS A 346 8.53 6.48 -34.71
N THR A 347 8.00 5.30 -35.06
CA THR A 347 6.59 4.94 -34.76
C THR A 347 6.35 4.73 -33.27
N LEU A 348 7.42 4.54 -32.49
CA LEU A 348 7.40 4.40 -31.04
C LEU A 348 7.61 5.72 -30.30
N ASN A 349 7.77 6.86 -30.99
CA ASN A 349 8.07 8.12 -30.31
C ASN A 349 6.97 8.56 -29.32
N LEU A 350 7.42 9.18 -28.21
CA LEU A 350 6.61 9.80 -27.16
C LEU A 350 6.98 11.31 -27.05
N GLN A 351 6.18 12.10 -26.35
CA GLN A 351 6.37 13.53 -26.12
C GLN A 351 6.71 13.88 -24.67
N PHE A 352 6.26 13.12 -23.66
CA PHE A 352 6.44 13.51 -22.25
C PHE A 352 7.38 12.63 -21.42
N ALA A 353 7.82 11.48 -21.94
CA ALA A 353 8.72 10.59 -21.20
C ALA A 353 10.07 11.23 -20.82
N ARG A 354 10.67 12.01 -21.73
CA ARG A 354 11.87 12.79 -21.41
C ARG A 354 11.58 13.93 -20.40
N PRO A 355 10.61 14.83 -20.65
CA PRO A 355 10.22 15.86 -19.68
C PRO A 355 9.92 15.33 -18.28
N ASP A 356 9.29 14.15 -18.18
CA ASP A 356 8.98 13.47 -16.92
C ASP A 356 10.26 13.13 -16.13
N ALA A 357 11.22 12.48 -16.80
CA ALA A 357 12.51 12.11 -16.20
C ALA A 357 13.33 13.34 -15.80
N GLU A 358 13.33 14.38 -16.64
CA GLU A 358 14.00 15.65 -16.36
C GLU A 358 13.38 16.35 -15.14
N ALA A 359 12.06 16.40 -15.04
CA ALA A 359 11.35 17.06 -13.94
C ALA A 359 11.57 16.37 -12.59
N ILE A 360 11.48 15.03 -12.53
CA ILE A 360 11.78 14.27 -11.30
C ILE A 360 13.23 14.50 -10.88
N ALA A 361 14.18 14.39 -11.80
CA ALA A 361 15.58 14.63 -11.50
C ALA A 361 15.82 16.06 -10.98
N GLN A 362 15.22 17.06 -11.61
CA GLN A 362 15.39 18.46 -11.23
C GLN A 362 14.77 18.76 -9.86
N LEU A 363 13.62 18.17 -9.55
CA LEU A 363 13.00 18.28 -8.23
C LEU A 363 13.95 17.80 -7.12
N PHE A 364 14.53 16.61 -7.27
CA PHE A 364 15.42 16.04 -6.26
C PHE A 364 16.78 16.75 -6.20
N ARG A 365 17.36 17.19 -7.33
CA ARG A 365 18.59 18.00 -7.33
C ARG A 365 18.41 19.28 -6.50
N ASN A 366 17.30 19.98 -6.70
CA ASN A 366 17.08 21.29 -6.10
C ASN A 366 16.66 21.20 -4.63
N ARG A 367 15.82 20.22 -4.28
CA ARG A 367 15.17 20.17 -2.97
C ARG A 367 15.58 19.00 -2.10
N GLY A 368 16.08 17.91 -2.69
CA GLY A 368 16.44 16.68 -1.97
C GLY A 368 17.58 16.87 -0.96
N GLN A 369 18.41 17.91 -1.10
CA GLN A 369 19.52 18.20 -0.17
C GLN A 369 19.07 18.54 1.26
N HIS A 370 17.78 18.85 1.47
CA HIS A 370 17.21 19.04 2.81
C HIS A 370 16.97 17.71 3.53
N THR A 371 16.76 16.63 2.78
CA THR A 371 16.44 15.29 3.29
C THR A 371 17.65 14.35 3.23
N PHE A 372 18.47 14.43 2.18
CA PHE A 372 19.62 13.56 1.94
C PHE A 372 20.95 14.30 2.08
N ASN A 373 22.01 13.58 2.43
CA ASN A 373 23.36 14.15 2.52
C ASN A 373 23.87 14.69 1.19
N LYS A 374 23.67 13.94 0.10
CA LYS A 374 23.94 14.34 -1.29
C LYS A 374 22.89 13.72 -2.21
N VAL A 375 22.58 14.40 -3.30
CA VAL A 375 21.74 13.87 -4.38
C VAL A 375 22.59 13.64 -5.62
N ILE A 376 22.73 12.38 -6.02
CA ILE A 376 23.52 11.93 -7.17
C ILE A 376 22.53 11.42 -8.22
N VAL A 377 22.44 12.11 -9.36
CA VAL A 377 21.46 11.80 -10.40
C VAL A 377 22.16 11.30 -11.67
N ASN A 378 21.81 10.10 -12.11
CA ASN A 378 22.15 9.54 -13.42
C ASN A 378 20.90 9.67 -14.31
N GLN A 379 20.96 10.50 -15.33
CA GLN A 379 19.89 10.62 -16.32
C GLN A 379 20.28 9.87 -17.59
N LEU A 380 19.37 9.05 -18.13
CA LEU A 380 19.50 8.42 -19.44
C LEU A 380 18.30 8.86 -20.28
N LEU A 381 18.52 9.81 -21.18
CA LEU A 381 17.45 10.42 -21.97
C LEU A 381 17.62 10.06 -23.44
N ASP A 382 16.51 9.70 -24.09
CA ASP A 382 16.46 9.38 -25.52
C ASP A 382 17.61 8.46 -25.96
N GLU A 383 18.51 8.91 -26.85
CA GLU A 383 19.61 8.13 -27.43
C GLU A 383 20.58 7.56 -26.37
N GLN A 384 20.61 8.14 -25.17
CA GLN A 384 21.44 7.66 -24.06
C GLN A 384 20.79 6.49 -23.30
N ALA A 385 19.48 6.28 -23.47
CA ALA A 385 18.72 5.23 -22.79
C ALA A 385 18.79 3.90 -23.54
N THR A 386 20.02 3.45 -23.80
CA THR A 386 20.26 2.16 -24.43
C THR A 386 20.17 1.00 -23.44
N ARG A 387 19.88 -0.22 -23.94
CA ARG A 387 19.89 -1.44 -23.12
C ARG A 387 21.18 -1.55 -22.33
N GLU A 388 22.32 -1.38 -23.01
CA GLU A 388 23.65 -1.42 -22.41
C GLU A 388 23.82 -0.33 -21.34
N SER A 389 23.50 0.93 -21.66
CA SER A 389 23.68 2.06 -20.74
C SER A 389 22.84 1.92 -19.47
N ILE A 390 21.60 1.42 -19.59
CA ILE A 390 20.72 1.16 -18.44
C ILE A 390 21.33 0.09 -17.52
N LEU A 391 21.76 -1.03 -18.08
CA LEU A 391 22.32 -2.15 -17.31
C LEU A 391 23.65 -1.76 -16.66
N ASP A 392 24.53 -1.06 -17.38
CA ASP A 392 25.84 -0.66 -16.87
C ASP A 392 25.77 0.42 -15.80
N THR A 393 24.80 1.33 -15.90
CA THR A 393 24.49 2.29 -14.83
C THR A 393 24.15 1.56 -13.54
N LEU A 394 23.28 0.55 -13.59
CA LEU A 394 22.90 -0.24 -12.41
C LEU A 394 24.07 -1.07 -11.85
N LYS A 395 24.87 -1.72 -12.70
CA LYS A 395 26.09 -2.43 -12.30
C LYS A 395 27.09 -1.50 -11.62
N GLY A 396 27.26 -0.28 -12.14
CA GLY A 396 28.13 0.74 -11.58
C GLY A 396 27.68 1.20 -10.19
N LEU A 397 26.37 1.38 -10.00
CA LEU A 397 25.79 1.74 -8.70
C LEU A 397 25.96 0.64 -7.66
N ALA A 398 25.83 -0.63 -8.04
CA ALA A 398 26.05 -1.76 -7.13
C ALA A 398 27.44 -1.74 -6.45
N LYS A 399 28.45 -1.11 -7.09
CA LYS A 399 29.81 -0.96 -6.55
C LYS A 399 30.01 0.25 -5.63
N ARG A 400 29.13 1.26 -5.70
CA ARG A 400 29.34 2.57 -5.05
C ARG A 400 28.33 2.91 -3.95
N VAL A 401 27.12 2.34 -4.04
CA VAL A 401 26.02 2.63 -3.11
C VAL A 401 26.25 1.92 -1.77
N LYS A 402 26.00 2.61 -0.66
CA LYS A 402 26.14 2.07 0.68
C LYS A 402 24.79 1.65 1.30
N PRO A 403 24.77 0.80 2.35
CA PRO A 403 23.51 0.38 2.98
C PRO A 403 22.64 1.51 3.55
N GLU A 404 23.25 2.59 4.02
CA GLU A 404 22.61 3.80 4.55
C GLU A 404 22.11 4.77 3.48
N ASP A 405 22.53 4.58 2.22
CA ASP A 405 22.06 5.38 1.09
C ASP A 405 20.63 4.97 0.68
N THR A 406 19.96 5.87 -0.04
CA THR A 406 18.67 5.64 -0.69
C THR A 406 18.88 5.48 -2.19
N PHE A 407 18.28 4.46 -2.80
CA PHE A 407 18.29 4.28 -4.25
C PHE A 407 16.89 4.53 -4.82
N MET A 408 16.79 5.34 -5.86
CA MET A 408 15.56 5.60 -6.58
C MET A 408 15.76 5.35 -8.06
N PHE A 409 14.84 4.59 -8.66
CA PHE A 409 14.81 4.29 -10.09
C PHE A 409 13.47 4.79 -10.63
N PHE A 410 13.53 5.71 -11.56
CA PHE A 410 12.38 6.25 -12.27
C PHE A 410 12.56 5.97 -13.76
N VAL A 411 11.55 5.37 -14.40
CA VAL A 411 11.53 5.17 -15.85
C VAL A 411 10.18 5.62 -16.42
N SER A 412 10.24 6.47 -17.44
CA SER A 412 9.13 6.81 -18.33
C SER A 412 9.51 6.41 -19.76
N SER A 413 8.79 5.44 -20.32
CA SER A 413 9.10 4.81 -21.62
C SER A 413 7.95 3.90 -22.08
N HIS A 414 8.06 3.24 -23.23
CA HIS A 414 7.24 2.06 -23.52
C HIS A 414 7.62 0.87 -22.63
N GLY A 415 6.62 0.03 -22.34
CA GLY A 415 6.80 -1.27 -21.70
C GLY A 415 5.97 -2.36 -22.39
N ALA A 416 6.52 -3.56 -22.48
CA ALA A 416 5.87 -4.69 -23.16
C ALA A 416 5.92 -5.98 -22.35
N MET A 417 5.08 -6.95 -22.73
CA MET A 417 5.18 -8.32 -22.25
C MET A 417 5.49 -9.30 -23.37
N SER A 418 6.31 -10.28 -23.05
CA SER A 418 6.39 -11.54 -23.79
C SER A 418 6.06 -12.68 -22.84
N GLY A 419 4.93 -13.36 -23.06
CA GLY A 419 4.41 -14.36 -22.13
C GLY A 419 4.16 -13.76 -20.75
N GLN A 420 4.87 -14.26 -19.74
CA GLN A 420 4.83 -13.73 -18.39
C GLN A 420 5.90 -12.69 -18.07
N ARG A 421 6.78 -12.34 -19.02
CA ARG A 421 7.97 -11.50 -18.79
C ARG A 421 7.76 -10.06 -19.21
N TYR A 422 8.05 -9.12 -18.30
CA TYR A 422 7.98 -7.68 -18.55
C TYR A 422 9.30 -7.15 -19.11
N PHE A 423 9.21 -6.19 -20.02
CA PHE A 423 10.34 -5.50 -20.63
C PHE A 423 10.13 -3.99 -20.63
N VAL A 424 11.16 -3.26 -20.25
CA VAL A 424 11.33 -1.84 -20.58
C VAL A 424 11.92 -1.76 -21.99
N ILE A 425 11.33 -0.92 -22.84
CA ILE A 425 11.76 -0.77 -24.24
C ILE A 425 12.81 0.35 -24.33
N PRO A 426 14.08 0.04 -24.62
CA PRO A 426 15.14 1.04 -24.74
C PRO A 426 15.05 1.78 -26.09
N HIS A 427 15.84 2.85 -26.22
CA HIS A 427 15.85 3.73 -27.38
C HIS A 427 16.01 3.00 -28.72
N GLU A 428 16.97 2.07 -28.79
CA GLU A 428 17.38 1.36 -30.00
C GLU A 428 16.46 0.20 -30.40
N PHE A 429 15.34 0.01 -29.68
CA PHE A 429 14.40 -1.04 -29.99
C PHE A 429 13.76 -0.80 -31.36
N HIS A 430 13.79 -1.85 -32.19
CA HIS A 430 13.12 -1.87 -33.48
C HIS A 430 12.60 -3.28 -33.75
N THR A 431 11.47 -3.38 -34.45
CA THR A 431 10.98 -4.68 -34.92
C THR A 431 11.68 -5.09 -36.20
N SER A 432 12.14 -6.33 -36.25
CA SER A 432 12.85 -6.88 -37.41
C SER A 432 11.89 -7.63 -38.32
N ALA A 433 11.99 -7.43 -39.64
CA ALA A 433 11.25 -8.24 -40.60
C ALA A 433 11.62 -9.73 -40.44
N GLY A 434 10.60 -10.60 -40.35
CA GLY A 434 10.80 -12.03 -40.18
C GLY A 434 11.04 -12.52 -38.75
N ARG A 435 11.04 -11.63 -37.74
CA ARG A 435 11.03 -12.02 -36.32
C ARG A 435 9.68 -11.77 -35.69
N THR A 436 9.35 -12.59 -34.70
CA THR A 436 8.24 -12.32 -33.80
C THR A 436 8.62 -11.21 -32.83
N LEU A 437 7.61 -10.46 -32.38
CA LEU A 437 7.79 -9.44 -31.36
C LEU A 437 8.44 -9.99 -30.07
N SER A 438 8.16 -11.25 -29.72
CA SER A 438 8.76 -11.89 -28.55
C SER A 438 10.27 -12.13 -28.72
N GLU A 439 10.74 -12.44 -29.92
CA GLU A 439 12.18 -12.57 -30.19
C GLU A 439 12.88 -11.22 -30.12
N ASP A 440 12.29 -10.18 -30.70
CA ASP A 440 12.85 -8.82 -30.62
C ASP A 440 12.88 -8.31 -29.17
N LEU A 441 11.83 -8.56 -28.38
CA LEU A 441 11.81 -8.21 -26.95
C LEU A 441 12.89 -8.93 -26.14
N ASN A 442 13.09 -10.23 -26.37
CA ASN A 442 14.12 -10.97 -25.64
C ASN A 442 15.54 -10.54 -26.03
N ASN A 443 15.76 -10.13 -27.28
CA ASN A 443 17.08 -9.73 -27.77
C ASN A 443 17.43 -8.27 -27.41
N GLN A 444 16.47 -7.37 -27.53
CA GLN A 444 16.70 -5.91 -27.46
C GLN A 444 16.08 -5.27 -26.21
N GLY A 445 15.05 -5.87 -25.63
CA GLY A 445 14.38 -5.34 -24.45
C GLY A 445 15.22 -5.43 -23.19
N VAL A 446 14.95 -4.55 -22.24
CA VAL A 446 15.50 -4.61 -20.89
C VAL A 446 14.53 -5.40 -20.01
N ALA A 447 14.86 -6.63 -19.67
CA ALA A 447 13.93 -7.51 -18.98
C ALA A 447 13.77 -7.14 -17.49
N GLY A 448 12.55 -7.25 -16.97
CA GLY A 448 12.22 -6.89 -15.59
C GLY A 448 12.91 -7.76 -14.53
N ASP A 449 13.17 -9.03 -14.83
CA ASP A 449 13.95 -9.93 -13.98
C ASP A 449 15.44 -9.54 -13.96
N GLU A 450 16.01 -9.19 -15.11
CA GLU A 450 17.39 -8.70 -15.23
C GLU A 450 17.58 -7.38 -14.46
N LEU A 451 16.66 -6.42 -14.65
CA LEU A 451 16.61 -5.18 -13.84
C LEU A 451 16.54 -5.51 -12.35
N GLY A 452 15.66 -6.45 -12.00
CA GLY A 452 15.47 -6.86 -10.62
C GLY A 452 16.73 -7.45 -10.00
N ASP A 453 17.44 -8.30 -10.74
CA ASP A 453 18.67 -8.94 -10.28
C ASP A 453 19.81 -7.94 -10.11
N LEU A 454 19.92 -6.93 -10.98
CA LEU A 454 20.89 -5.85 -10.83
C LEU A 454 20.54 -4.94 -9.65
N ILE A 455 19.29 -4.53 -9.51
CA ILE A 455 18.85 -3.68 -8.38
C ILE A 455 19.02 -4.43 -7.04
N ARG A 456 18.89 -5.76 -7.00
CA ARG A 456 19.16 -6.56 -5.79
C ARG A 456 20.63 -6.50 -5.35
N GLN A 457 21.55 -6.23 -6.28
CA GLN A 457 22.97 -6.10 -5.98
C GLN A 457 23.30 -4.73 -5.37
N ILE A 458 22.44 -3.72 -5.55
CA ILE A 458 22.59 -2.40 -4.94
C ILE A 458 22.37 -2.49 -3.41
N PRO A 459 23.36 -2.13 -2.57
CA PRO A 459 23.30 -2.32 -1.12
C PRO A 459 22.27 -1.48 -0.36
N ALA A 460 21.74 -0.41 -0.97
CA ALA A 460 20.80 0.52 -0.34
C ALA A 460 19.62 -0.21 0.32
N LYS A 461 19.40 0.06 1.62
CA LYS A 461 18.24 -0.49 2.34
C LYS A 461 16.94 0.16 1.89
N GLN A 462 16.97 1.44 1.52
CA GLN A 462 15.79 2.17 1.03
C GLN A 462 15.83 2.22 -0.49
N ARG A 463 14.82 1.64 -1.14
CA ARG A 463 14.74 1.50 -2.60
C ARG A 463 13.36 1.90 -3.11
N VAL A 464 13.29 2.79 -4.09
CA VAL A 464 12.03 3.23 -4.73
C VAL A 464 12.11 2.96 -6.22
N LEU A 465 11.17 2.19 -6.77
CA LEU A 465 11.06 1.96 -8.21
C LEU A 465 9.73 2.53 -8.72
N ILE A 466 9.80 3.41 -9.69
CA ILE A 466 8.64 4.05 -10.32
C ILE A 466 8.69 3.74 -11.81
N PHE A 467 7.67 3.04 -12.29
CA PHE A 467 7.52 2.67 -13.70
C PHE A 467 6.31 3.42 -14.28
N ASP A 468 6.58 4.54 -14.94
CA ASP A 468 5.59 5.28 -15.73
C ASP A 468 5.63 4.82 -17.18
N THR A 469 5.38 3.52 -17.40
CA THR A 469 5.47 2.94 -18.74
C THR A 469 4.10 2.82 -19.40
N CYS A 470 3.93 3.53 -20.52
CA CYS A 470 2.72 3.50 -21.34
C CYS A 470 2.64 2.21 -22.19
N ARG A 471 1.41 1.76 -22.49
CA ARG A 471 1.18 0.79 -23.58
C ARG A 471 1.07 1.59 -24.88
N SER A 472 2.00 1.45 -25.81
CA SER A 472 1.76 1.88 -27.20
C SER A 472 0.64 1.01 -27.78
N GLY A 473 -0.53 1.63 -27.99
CA GLY A 473 -1.63 1.07 -28.78
C GLY A 473 -1.51 1.34 -30.27
N GLY A 474 -0.42 1.98 -30.73
CA GLY A 474 -0.22 2.40 -32.11
C GLY A 474 0.65 1.41 -32.91
N SER A 475 0.08 0.90 -34.00
CA SER A 475 0.68 0.19 -35.15
C SER A 475 1.50 -1.09 -34.94
N LEU A 476 2.06 -1.36 -33.76
CA LEU A 476 2.74 -2.61 -33.45
C LEU A 476 1.87 -3.44 -32.52
N THR A 477 1.59 -4.68 -32.91
CA THR A 477 0.69 -5.59 -32.21
C THR A 477 1.31 -6.12 -30.90
N PHE A 478 1.69 -5.24 -29.97
CA PHE A 478 1.95 -5.56 -28.56
C PHE A 478 0.66 -6.00 -27.81
N ALA A 479 -0.48 -6.02 -28.52
CA ALA A 479 -1.84 -6.05 -27.97
C ALA A 479 -2.36 -7.41 -27.47
N LYS A 480 -1.63 -8.53 -27.61
CA LYS A 480 -2.19 -9.86 -27.25
C LYS A 480 -1.80 -10.38 -25.87
N SER A 481 -0.76 -9.85 -25.23
CA SER A 481 -0.31 -10.33 -23.90
C SER A 481 -0.13 -9.15 -22.96
N ARG A 482 -1.06 -9.06 -22.00
CA ARG A 482 -1.24 -7.91 -21.11
C ARG A 482 -0.13 -7.87 -20.05
N PRO A 483 0.68 -6.80 -19.94
CA PRO A 483 1.39 -6.53 -18.69
C PRO A 483 0.33 -6.24 -17.64
N ASP A 484 0.12 -7.19 -16.76
CA ASP A 484 -0.43 -6.89 -15.46
C ASP A 484 0.72 -6.35 -14.61
N THR A 485 0.54 -5.20 -13.97
CA THR A 485 1.45 -4.71 -12.93
C THR A 485 1.74 -5.78 -11.86
N PHE A 486 0.86 -6.79 -11.70
CA PHE A 486 1.10 -8.02 -10.96
C PHE A 486 2.38 -8.77 -11.37
N GLN A 487 2.71 -8.80 -12.66
CA GLN A 487 3.88 -9.51 -13.16
C GLN A 487 5.15 -8.68 -12.93
N ILE A 488 5.08 -7.35 -13.10
CA ILE A 488 6.12 -6.41 -12.68
C ILE A 488 6.40 -6.59 -11.17
N GLN A 489 5.34 -6.59 -10.34
CA GLN A 489 5.45 -6.86 -8.89
C GLN A 489 5.98 -8.25 -8.59
N GLY A 490 5.60 -9.29 -9.35
CA GLY A 490 6.12 -10.65 -9.22
C GLY A 490 7.60 -10.80 -9.57
N PHE A 491 8.08 -10.05 -10.57
CA PHE A 491 9.51 -9.99 -10.94
C PHE A 491 10.34 -9.31 -9.86
N PHE A 492 9.88 -8.14 -9.41
CA PHE A 492 10.52 -7.41 -8.34
C PHE A 492 10.26 -8.02 -6.95
N GLY A 493 9.33 -8.97 -6.86
CA GLY A 493 9.00 -9.84 -5.73
C GLY A 493 10.21 -10.47 -5.03
N LYS A 494 11.24 -10.77 -5.85
CA LYS A 494 12.48 -11.42 -5.41
C LYS A 494 13.54 -10.42 -4.91
N LEU A 495 13.45 -9.12 -5.21
CA LEU A 495 14.40 -8.09 -4.72
C LEU A 495 14.30 -7.88 -3.21
N GLU A 496 13.18 -8.32 -2.66
CA GLU A 496 12.75 -8.09 -1.30
C GLU A 496 13.35 -9.11 -0.32
N SER A 497 14.13 -10.11 -0.78
CA SER A 497 14.79 -11.05 0.13
C SER A 497 15.89 -10.42 1.02
N LYS A 498 16.39 -9.22 0.68
CA LYS A 498 17.33 -8.45 1.52
C LYS A 498 16.59 -7.47 2.44
N ALA A 499 17.08 -7.30 3.67
CA ALA A 499 16.56 -6.33 4.64
C ALA A 499 16.56 -4.90 4.06
N GLY A 500 15.40 -4.25 4.02
CA GLY A 500 15.23 -2.91 3.47
C GLY A 500 13.78 -2.54 3.14
N SER A 501 13.52 -1.25 2.99
CA SER A 501 12.25 -0.70 2.53
C SER A 501 12.22 -0.59 1.01
N PHE A 502 11.12 -1.04 0.40
CA PHE A 502 10.97 -1.11 -1.04
C PHE A 502 9.58 -0.66 -1.45
N THR A 503 9.52 0.25 -2.41
CA THR A 503 8.26 0.74 -2.98
C THR A 503 8.27 0.58 -4.48
N ILE A 504 7.31 -0.14 -5.03
CA ILE A 504 7.01 -0.09 -6.47
C ILE A 504 5.74 0.72 -6.66
N ALA A 505 5.78 1.71 -7.53
CA ALA A 505 4.56 2.26 -8.14
C ALA A 505 4.63 2.11 -9.65
N ALA A 506 3.59 1.54 -10.24
CA ALA A 506 3.49 1.46 -11.68
C ALA A 506 2.06 1.75 -12.15
N CYS A 507 1.97 2.46 -13.27
CA CYS A 507 0.72 2.83 -13.91
C CYS A 507 0.76 2.37 -15.36
N SER A 508 0.16 1.21 -15.70
CA SER A 508 0.11 0.77 -17.10
C SER A 508 -1.08 1.42 -17.80
N ALA A 509 -0.84 2.44 -18.63
CA ALA A 509 -1.92 3.05 -19.41
C ALA A 509 -2.52 2.06 -20.40
N ASN A 510 -3.82 1.79 -20.32
CA ASN A 510 -4.54 1.05 -21.36
C ASN A 510 -4.89 2.01 -22.49
N GLN A 511 -4.39 1.80 -23.71
CA GLN A 511 -4.77 2.48 -24.98
C GLN A 511 -4.76 4.01 -24.97
N ASP A 512 -3.93 4.63 -25.81
CA ASP A 512 -3.95 6.07 -26.06
C ASP A 512 -3.75 6.90 -24.79
N ALA A 513 -2.53 6.85 -24.26
CA ALA A 513 -2.02 8.02 -23.55
C ALA A 513 -1.89 9.13 -24.61
N GLN A 514 -3.00 9.80 -24.93
CA GLN A 514 -2.95 11.11 -25.57
C GLN A 514 -2.30 12.03 -24.56
N GLU A 515 -0.99 12.13 -24.67
CA GLU A 515 -0.12 13.07 -24.00
C GLU A 515 -0.84 14.41 -23.86
N ASN A 516 -1.24 14.72 -22.62
CA ASN A 516 -2.07 15.89 -22.35
C ASN A 516 -1.16 17.10 -22.13
N ALA A 517 -1.14 17.99 -23.12
CA ALA A 517 -0.38 19.24 -23.09
C ALA A 517 -0.71 20.13 -21.87
N GLU A 518 -1.92 20.02 -21.30
CA GLU A 518 -2.32 20.77 -20.10
C GLU A 518 -1.56 20.32 -18.85
N LEU A 519 -1.23 19.03 -18.75
CA LEU A 519 -0.43 18.48 -17.65
C LEU A 519 1.07 18.65 -17.89
N GLY A 520 1.49 18.64 -19.16
CA GLY A 520 2.90 18.72 -19.57
C GLY A 520 3.75 17.50 -19.18
N HIS A 521 3.09 16.44 -18.70
CA HIS A 521 3.70 15.25 -18.09
C HIS A 521 2.78 14.03 -18.26
N GLY A 522 3.35 12.83 -18.14
CA GLY A 522 2.56 11.61 -17.91
C GLY A 522 1.71 11.72 -16.64
N VAL A 523 0.51 11.11 -16.60
CA VAL A 523 -0.44 11.32 -15.50
C VAL A 523 0.11 10.88 -14.13
N LEU A 524 0.87 9.77 -14.09
CA LEU A 524 1.55 9.32 -12.87
C LEU A 524 2.65 10.31 -12.47
N THR A 525 3.52 10.68 -13.41
CA THR A 525 4.59 11.65 -13.13
C THR A 525 4.05 12.99 -12.65
N TYR A 526 3.02 13.53 -13.31
CA TYR A 526 2.33 14.75 -12.91
C TYR A 526 1.82 14.66 -11.46
N ALA A 527 1.14 13.57 -11.10
CA ALA A 527 0.62 13.38 -9.75
C ALA A 527 1.74 13.27 -8.69
N LEU A 528 2.84 12.56 -9.01
CA LEU A 528 4.00 12.46 -8.14
C LEU A 528 4.68 13.83 -7.93
N LEU A 529 4.88 14.59 -9.00
CA LEU A 529 5.44 15.94 -8.92
C LEU A 529 4.51 16.86 -8.12
N ALA A 530 3.21 16.83 -8.37
CA ALA A 530 2.23 17.68 -7.69
C ALA A 530 2.20 17.44 -6.18
N GLY A 531 2.24 16.17 -5.75
CA GLY A 531 2.28 15.80 -4.34
C GLY A 531 3.46 16.44 -3.59
N LEU A 532 4.57 16.69 -4.28
CA LEU A 532 5.78 17.30 -3.72
C LEU A 532 5.93 18.80 -4.03
N ARG A 533 4.90 19.51 -4.51
CA ARG A 533 4.99 20.91 -5.00
C ARG A 533 6.00 21.07 -6.16
N GLY A 534 6.02 20.12 -7.08
CA GLY A 534 6.95 20.04 -8.21
C GLY A 534 6.36 20.47 -9.56
N VAL A 535 5.05 20.70 -9.65
CA VAL A 535 4.37 21.17 -10.87
C VAL A 535 4.14 22.68 -10.83
N LYS A 536 4.09 23.32 -12.01
CA LYS A 536 3.85 24.76 -12.16
C LYS A 536 2.48 25.11 -12.73
N SER A 537 1.75 24.12 -13.22
CA SER A 537 0.46 24.26 -13.90
C SER A 537 -0.39 23.02 -13.67
N GLY A 538 -1.64 23.07 -14.12
CA GLY A 538 -2.59 21.96 -14.04
C GLY A 538 -3.42 21.93 -12.74
N PRO A 539 -4.36 20.98 -12.63
CA PRO A 539 -5.41 20.98 -11.61
C PRO A 539 -4.94 20.69 -10.17
N LEU A 540 -3.66 20.39 -9.96
CA LEU A 540 -3.08 19.99 -8.67
C LEU A 540 -2.00 20.95 -8.15
N VAL A 541 -1.77 22.08 -8.82
CA VAL A 541 -0.70 23.03 -8.47
C VAL A 541 -0.72 23.45 -6.99
N ASP A 542 -1.91 23.71 -6.44
CA ASP A 542 -2.10 24.12 -5.04
C ASP A 542 -2.57 22.97 -4.13
N ARG A 543 -2.41 21.73 -4.57
CA ARG A 543 -2.96 20.55 -3.88
C ARG A 543 -1.89 19.55 -3.48
N ALA A 544 -0.72 20.02 -3.05
CA ALA A 544 0.34 19.14 -2.56
C ALA A 544 -0.04 18.37 -1.28
N ILE A 545 0.80 17.40 -0.90
CA ILE A 545 0.63 16.61 0.32
C ILE A 545 0.73 17.51 1.54
N ALA A 546 -0.12 17.27 2.54
CA ALA A 546 0.03 17.80 3.89
C ALA A 546 0.80 16.77 4.73
N PRO A 547 2.11 16.96 5.00
CA PRO A 547 2.91 15.92 5.64
C PRO A 547 2.47 15.68 7.08
N ASN A 548 2.37 14.41 7.49
CA ASN A 548 2.06 14.07 8.88
C ASN A 548 3.19 14.47 9.82
N ARG A 549 4.44 14.37 9.34
CA ARG A 549 5.65 14.71 10.11
C ARG A 549 5.66 16.19 10.50
N ILE A 550 6.04 16.45 11.75
CA ILE A 550 6.16 17.83 12.30
C ILE A 550 7.22 18.64 11.54
N ASP A 551 8.26 17.98 11.02
CA ASP A 551 9.32 18.62 10.24
C ASP A 551 8.91 18.99 8.80
N GLY A 552 7.68 18.72 8.38
CA GLY A 552 7.19 19.02 7.03
C GLY A 552 7.76 18.10 5.95
N THR A 553 8.38 16.98 6.33
CA THR A 553 8.91 16.01 5.38
C THR A 553 7.85 15.03 4.92
N VAL A 554 7.73 14.84 3.60
CA VAL A 554 6.85 13.85 3.02
C VAL A 554 7.51 12.48 3.12
N ASP A 555 6.75 11.52 3.63
CA ASP A 555 7.09 10.10 3.68
C ASP A 555 6.76 9.39 2.35
N ILE A 556 7.51 8.34 2.00
CA ILE A 556 7.30 7.58 0.75
C ILE A 556 5.87 7.08 0.59
N LEU A 557 5.20 6.72 1.69
CA LEU A 557 3.81 6.30 1.63
C LEU A 557 2.85 7.43 1.33
N GLU A 558 3.06 8.59 1.93
CA GLU A 558 2.24 9.77 1.64
C GLU A 558 2.39 10.14 0.16
N TRP A 559 3.61 10.06 -0.37
CA TRP A 559 3.90 10.35 -1.77
C TRP A 559 3.17 9.42 -2.75
N ILE A 560 3.22 8.11 -2.50
CA ILE A 560 2.63 7.10 -3.39
C ILE A 560 1.11 7.06 -3.24
N ASN A 561 0.60 7.23 -2.02
CA ASN A 561 -0.85 7.29 -1.78
C ASN A 561 -1.48 8.52 -2.40
N TYR A 562 -0.80 9.68 -2.32
CA TYR A 562 -1.23 10.87 -3.02
C TYR A 562 -1.39 10.59 -4.52
N ALA A 563 -0.36 10.02 -5.16
CA ALA A 563 -0.44 9.66 -6.56
C ALA A 563 -1.60 8.67 -6.82
N SER A 564 -1.73 7.61 -6.00
CA SER A 564 -2.80 6.60 -6.11
C SER A 564 -4.20 7.20 -6.00
N GLY A 565 -4.40 8.25 -5.22
CA GLY A 565 -5.67 8.97 -5.13
C GLY A 565 -5.95 9.90 -6.32
N GLN A 566 -4.92 10.55 -6.87
CA GLN A 566 -5.08 11.54 -7.93
C GLN A 566 -5.12 10.95 -9.34
N VAL A 567 -4.28 9.94 -9.63
CA VAL A 567 -4.19 9.37 -10.99
C VAL A 567 -5.53 8.93 -11.54
N PRO A 568 -6.38 8.16 -10.83
CA PRO A 568 -7.66 7.75 -11.39
C PRO A 568 -8.59 8.93 -11.66
N ARG A 569 -8.52 10.01 -10.85
CA ARG A 569 -9.31 11.23 -11.05
C ARG A 569 -8.87 11.98 -12.31
N LEU A 570 -7.57 12.17 -12.47
CA LEU A 570 -6.97 12.80 -13.65
C LEU A 570 -7.26 11.97 -14.92
N MET A 571 -7.11 10.65 -14.83
CA MET A 571 -7.42 9.73 -15.92
C MET A 571 -8.88 9.86 -16.37
N LYS A 572 -9.81 9.91 -15.41
CA LYS A 572 -11.23 10.11 -15.71
C LYS A 572 -11.51 11.47 -16.33
N GLN A 573 -10.89 12.52 -15.79
CA GLN A 573 -11.08 13.89 -16.25
C GLN A 573 -10.61 14.09 -17.70
N TYR A 574 -9.43 13.56 -18.05
CA TYR A 574 -8.79 13.85 -19.33
C TYR A 574 -9.00 12.76 -20.38
N TYR A 575 -9.25 11.51 -19.97
CA TYR A 575 -9.36 10.36 -20.88
C TYR A 575 -10.70 9.63 -20.76
N GLY A 576 -11.64 10.12 -19.94
CA GLY A 576 -12.98 9.55 -19.79
C GLY A 576 -13.04 8.18 -19.11
N ARG A 577 -11.92 7.68 -18.59
CA ARG A 577 -11.83 6.37 -17.92
C ARG A 577 -10.91 6.43 -16.71
N GLU A 578 -11.18 5.60 -15.72
CA GLU A 578 -10.34 5.50 -14.53
C GLU A 578 -9.21 4.52 -14.76
N GLN A 579 -8.04 4.83 -14.21
CA GLN A 579 -6.92 3.93 -14.14
C GLN A 579 -6.23 4.09 -12.80
N PHE A 580 -5.91 2.96 -12.18
CA PHE A 580 -5.37 2.92 -10.84
C PHE A 580 -3.88 2.61 -10.87
N ILE A 581 -3.12 3.32 -10.05
CA ILE A 581 -1.76 2.92 -9.73
C ILE A 581 -1.85 1.65 -8.90
N LYS A 582 -1.11 0.62 -9.29
CA LYS A 582 -0.84 -0.49 -8.39
C LYS A 582 0.50 -0.24 -7.72
N HIS A 583 0.52 -0.32 -6.41
CA HIS A 583 1.74 -0.18 -5.62
C HIS A 583 1.89 -1.33 -4.64
N SER A 584 3.12 -1.58 -4.22
CA SER A 584 3.45 -2.50 -3.13
C SER A 584 4.51 -1.84 -2.28
N LEU A 585 4.30 -1.81 -0.96
CA LEU A 585 5.30 -1.39 0.01
C LEU A 585 5.76 -2.59 0.83
N ARG A 586 7.07 -2.67 1.02
CA ARG A 586 7.69 -3.43 2.10
C ARG A 586 8.58 -2.54 2.95
N GLY A 587 8.63 -2.82 4.25
CA GLY A 587 9.52 -2.14 5.18
C GLY A 587 8.89 -0.89 5.81
N THR A 588 9.69 -0.18 6.60
CA THR A 588 9.26 1.06 7.23
C THR A 588 9.17 2.16 6.19
N SER A 589 8.16 3.02 6.28
CA SER A 589 8.16 4.28 5.53
C SER A 589 9.44 5.06 5.84
N PHE A 590 9.90 5.85 4.89
CA PHE A 590 11.06 6.71 5.07
C PHE A 590 10.86 8.08 4.43
N PRO A 591 11.54 9.11 4.96
CA PRO A 591 11.49 10.46 4.42
C PRO A 591 11.95 10.51 2.96
N VAL A 592 11.16 11.17 2.09
CA VAL A 592 11.48 11.36 0.67
C VAL A 592 11.95 12.77 0.39
N LEU A 593 11.17 13.77 0.80
CA LEU A 593 11.47 15.15 0.46
C LEU A 593 10.76 16.12 1.41
N GLN A 594 11.51 17.09 1.93
CA GLN A 594 10.94 18.17 2.74
C GLN A 594 10.19 19.16 1.86
N LEU A 595 8.92 19.44 2.19
CA LEU A 595 8.21 20.54 1.55
C LEU A 595 8.74 21.85 2.13
N ALA A 596 9.15 22.77 1.25
CA ALA A 596 9.46 24.13 1.69
C ALA A 596 8.16 24.76 2.22
N ASN A 597 8.23 25.45 3.36
CA ASN A 597 7.07 26.13 3.96
C ASN A 597 6.42 27.08 2.96
#